data_AF-A0A395I4J4-F1
#
_entry.id   AF-A0A395I4J4-F1
#
_cell.length_a   1.000
_cell.length_b   1.000
_cell.length_c   1.000
_cell.angle_alpha   90.00
_cell.angle_beta   90.00
_cell.angle_gamma   90.00
#
_symmetry.space_group_name_H-M   'P 1'
#
loop_
_entity.id
_entity.type
_entity.pdbx_description
1 polymer ?
#
loop_
_entity_poly.entity_id
_entity_poly.type
_entity_poly.pdbx_seq_one_letter_code
_entity_poly.pdbx_strand_id
1 'polypeptide(L)'
;MLAMMNRLTDQENWHAEVFDEAAVARWRAEGGPAAITTNPPLSDRARAWCVQELRDKAFAFRRTGHVRVLDAGSAVCKADGPLLAGLAEEVRGAVAPMLVEWMHRGQLDWRSPHILSLVDPALFPLVYGRSLVFADEERGGRVSVEGVRSGAYKYAGTTIAPVQVEKRTDADELQREIDFHLGLGYSTRSMRPQYHRNAPFYRWSPYYQALPCEVAFVDGDGDGDDDNVDAKVRITSPINNLHPAHRELYRAIETLVGRAIPLWNDCLVLGQHGWDDECVQDQPGPVPLRIITYGVEWKNELPELPPPSSELWLQAKRYLELPERDEHGSVTPHPSVSRVPRPSDS
;
A
#
# COMPACT_ATOMS: atom_id res chain seq x y z
N MET A 1 17.00 3.85 1.63
CA MET A 1 16.11 5.02 1.48
C MET A 1 14.70 4.72 1.99
N LEU A 2 13.91 3.85 1.34
CA LEU A 2 12.51 3.58 1.74
C LEU A 2 12.34 3.15 3.20
N ALA A 3 13.19 2.26 3.71
CA ALA A 3 13.18 1.88 5.11
C ALA A 3 13.41 3.07 6.08
N MET A 4 14.19 4.08 5.66
CA MET A 4 14.49 5.27 6.44
C MET A 4 13.29 6.18 6.50
N MET A 5 12.70 6.44 5.33
CA MET A 5 11.46 7.21 5.20
C MET A 5 10.35 6.56 6.03
N ASN A 6 10.21 5.24 5.95
CA ASN A 6 9.20 4.50 6.70
C ASN A 6 9.37 4.64 8.21
N ARG A 7 10.57 4.37 8.75
CA ARG A 7 10.82 4.43 10.19
C ARG A 7 10.75 5.85 10.77
N LEU A 8 11.25 6.84 10.03
CA LEU A 8 11.23 8.23 10.50
C LEU A 8 9.80 8.78 10.52
N THR A 9 8.97 8.42 9.55
CA THR A 9 7.56 8.84 9.54
C THR A 9 6.71 8.13 10.59
N ASP A 10 7.19 7.04 11.21
CA ASP A 10 6.56 6.39 12.37
C ASP A 10 6.86 7.11 13.70
N GLN A 11 7.83 8.03 13.73
CA GLN A 11 8.15 8.76 14.96
C GLN A 11 7.08 9.81 15.26
N GLU A 12 6.71 9.95 16.53
CA GLU A 12 5.87 11.07 16.96
C GLU A 12 6.54 12.41 16.58
N ASN A 13 5.74 13.37 16.13
CA ASN A 13 6.19 14.72 15.79
C ASN A 13 7.31 14.82 14.73
N TRP A 14 7.55 13.77 13.94
CA TRP A 14 8.58 13.77 12.88
C TRP A 14 8.48 14.98 11.94
N HIS A 15 7.26 15.42 11.63
CA HIS A 15 6.94 16.55 10.74
C HIS A 15 7.32 17.93 11.33
N ALA A 16 7.59 18.00 12.63
CA ALA A 16 8.16 19.18 13.29
C ALA A 16 9.67 19.00 13.49
N GLU A 17 10.09 17.83 13.99
CA GLU A 17 11.49 17.53 14.29
C GLU A 17 12.40 17.52 13.06
N VAL A 18 11.89 17.24 11.86
CA VAL A 18 12.71 17.24 10.62
C VAL A 18 13.34 18.61 10.31
N PHE A 19 12.80 19.69 10.90
CA PHE A 19 13.34 21.05 10.79
C PHE A 19 14.31 21.42 11.91
N ASP A 20 14.41 20.61 12.97
CA ASP A 20 15.39 20.77 14.04
C ASP A 20 16.68 20.01 13.67
N GLU A 21 17.75 20.76 13.41
CA GLU A 21 19.06 20.19 13.06
C GLU A 21 19.63 19.31 14.18
N ALA A 22 19.30 19.57 15.44
CA ALA A 22 19.71 18.71 16.55
C ALA A 22 18.99 17.35 16.47
N ALA A 23 17.69 17.34 16.17
CA ALA A 23 16.93 16.09 15.97
C ALA A 23 17.43 15.30 14.76
N VAL A 24 17.67 15.98 13.62
CA VAL A 24 18.24 15.35 12.43
C VAL A 24 19.62 14.75 12.71
N ALA A 25 20.47 15.43 13.50
CA ALA A 25 21.75 14.90 13.93
C ALA A 25 21.60 13.64 14.79
N ARG A 26 20.63 13.61 15.72
CA ARG A 26 20.32 12.39 16.51
C ARG A 26 19.87 11.24 15.62
N TRP A 27 19.04 11.51 14.61
CA TRP A 27 18.58 10.47 13.69
C TRP A 27 19.72 9.84 12.90
N ARG A 28 20.77 10.63 12.57
CA ARG A 28 21.97 10.16 11.86
C ARG A 28 22.93 9.36 12.72
N ALA A 29 22.89 9.50 14.04
CA ALA A 29 23.77 8.77 14.95
C ALA A 29 23.55 7.25 14.89
N GLU A 30 24.60 6.47 15.18
CA GLU A 30 24.48 5.03 15.34
C GLU A 30 23.45 4.69 16.42
N GLY A 31 22.45 3.87 16.08
CA GLY A 31 21.33 3.54 16.97
C GLY A 31 20.13 4.50 16.94
N GLY A 32 20.16 5.57 16.14
CA GLY A 32 18.99 6.44 15.90
C GLY A 32 17.88 5.76 15.08
N PRO A 33 16.68 6.33 14.98
CA PRO A 33 15.56 5.74 14.22
C PRO A 33 15.85 5.59 12.71
N ALA A 34 16.79 6.38 12.17
CA ALA A 34 17.28 6.25 10.80
C ALA A 34 18.54 5.37 10.66
N ALA A 35 19.05 4.81 11.77
CA ALA A 35 20.13 3.83 11.75
C ALA A 35 19.59 2.52 11.16
N ILE A 36 19.65 2.46 9.83
CA ILE A 36 19.28 1.28 9.07
C ILE A 36 20.57 0.56 8.73
N THR A 37 20.71 -0.62 9.29
CA THR A 37 21.69 -1.63 8.90
C THR A 37 21.25 -2.25 7.57
N THR A 38 21.17 -1.47 6.49
CA THR A 38 21.07 -2.02 5.14
C THR A 38 22.46 -2.34 4.64
N ASN A 39 22.60 -3.47 3.96
CA ASN A 39 23.79 -3.81 3.19
C ASN A 39 23.43 -3.67 1.70
N PRO A 40 23.99 -2.69 0.95
CA PRO A 40 24.98 -1.69 1.38
C PRO A 40 24.39 -0.55 2.23
N PRO A 41 25.23 0.13 3.05
CA PRO A 41 24.83 1.27 3.86
C PRO A 41 24.45 2.47 2.98
N LEU A 42 23.46 3.25 3.44
CA LEU A 42 23.02 4.46 2.74
C LEU A 42 24.12 5.54 2.78
N SER A 43 24.49 6.11 1.63
CA SER A 43 25.48 7.19 1.56
C SER A 43 24.99 8.47 2.26
N ASP A 44 25.91 9.32 2.71
CA ASP A 44 25.55 10.57 3.39
C ASP A 44 24.76 11.52 2.49
N ARG A 45 25.07 11.55 1.18
CA ARG A 45 24.27 12.30 0.20
C ARG A 45 22.84 11.75 0.11
N ALA A 46 22.67 10.43 0.06
CA ALA A 46 21.34 9.82 0.03
C ALA A 46 20.55 10.07 1.33
N ARG A 47 21.23 10.09 2.49
CA ARG A 47 20.63 10.50 3.78
C ARG A 47 20.18 11.96 3.77
N ALA A 48 21.01 12.87 3.27
CA ALA A 48 20.66 14.29 3.16
C ALA A 48 19.43 14.49 2.26
N TRP A 49 19.36 13.77 1.14
CA TRP A 49 18.18 13.74 0.28
C TRP A 49 16.92 13.23 0.99
N CYS A 50 17.02 12.16 1.78
CA CYS A 50 15.88 11.66 2.57
C CYS A 50 15.36 12.72 3.54
N VAL A 51 16.26 13.47 4.20
CA VAL A 51 15.87 14.54 5.12
C VAL A 51 15.17 15.67 4.37
N GLN A 52 15.70 16.09 3.22
CA GLN A 52 15.08 17.13 2.41
C GLN A 52 13.68 16.72 1.94
N GLU A 53 13.53 15.48 1.49
CA GLU A 53 12.24 14.91 1.13
C GLU A 53 11.25 14.89 2.30
N LEU A 54 11.70 14.50 3.49
CA LEU A 54 10.86 14.52 4.69
C LEU A 54 10.41 15.95 5.03
N ARG A 55 11.23 16.97 4.78
CA ARG A 55 10.82 18.38 4.96
C ARG A 55 9.70 18.76 4.02
N ASP A 56 9.81 18.40 2.74
CA ASP A 56 8.75 18.65 1.76
C ASP A 56 7.45 17.91 2.13
N LYS A 57 7.57 16.63 2.51
CA LYS A 57 6.45 15.81 2.98
C LYS A 57 5.83 16.35 4.27
N ALA A 58 6.61 16.94 5.17
CA ALA A 58 6.12 17.52 6.40
C ALA A 58 5.21 18.73 6.14
N PHE A 59 5.49 19.54 5.09
CA PHE A 59 4.57 20.60 4.67
C PHE A 59 3.24 20.04 4.15
N ALA A 60 3.29 19.00 3.31
CA ALA A 60 2.08 18.34 2.84
C ALA A 60 1.27 17.75 4.00
N PHE A 61 1.93 17.06 4.93
CA PHE A 61 1.31 16.47 6.12
C PHE A 61 0.58 17.51 6.99
N ARG A 62 1.17 18.70 7.17
CA ARG A 62 0.51 19.80 7.92
C ARG A 62 -0.78 20.28 7.26
N ARG A 63 -0.88 20.18 5.93
CA ARG A 63 -2.06 20.59 5.17
C ARG A 63 -3.13 19.50 5.11
N THR A 64 -2.74 18.24 4.90
CA THR A 64 -3.67 17.14 4.60
C THR A 64 -3.92 16.19 5.78
N GLY A 65 -3.14 16.30 6.87
CA GLY A 65 -3.22 15.41 8.03
C GLY A 65 -2.68 13.99 7.79
N HIS A 66 -2.09 13.74 6.63
CA HIS A 66 -1.53 12.43 6.28
C HIS A 66 -0.34 12.57 5.32
N VAL A 67 0.48 11.52 5.22
CA VAL A 67 1.71 11.52 4.43
C VAL A 67 1.77 10.30 3.53
N ARG A 68 2.07 10.51 2.25
CA ARG A 68 2.49 9.44 1.36
C ARG A 68 3.95 9.13 1.67
N VAL A 69 4.21 7.97 2.26
CA VAL A 69 5.54 7.58 2.76
C VAL A 69 6.40 6.98 1.65
N LEU A 70 5.79 6.13 0.81
CA LEU A 70 6.45 5.53 -0.34
C LEU A 70 5.87 6.16 -1.61
N ASP A 71 6.68 6.94 -2.31
CA ASP A 71 6.34 7.53 -3.63
C ASP A 71 6.97 6.68 -4.75
N ALA A 72 6.69 5.37 -4.72
CA ALA A 72 7.12 4.42 -5.74
C ALA A 72 5.92 3.97 -6.58
N GLY A 73 6.11 3.00 -7.49
CA GLY A 73 5.01 2.47 -8.33
C GLY A 73 3.94 1.75 -7.57
N SER A 74 4.17 1.53 -6.28
CA SER A 74 3.15 1.22 -5.30
C SER A 74 3.27 2.26 -4.20
N ALA A 75 2.26 3.11 -4.06
CA ALA A 75 2.23 4.15 -3.05
C ALA A 75 1.72 3.60 -1.71
N VAL A 76 2.28 4.13 -0.62
CA VAL A 76 1.78 3.85 0.73
C VAL A 76 1.55 5.18 1.44
N CYS A 77 0.34 5.35 1.96
CA CYS A 77 -0.09 6.52 2.71
C CYS A 77 -0.21 6.14 4.19
N LYS A 78 0.23 7.01 5.10
CA LYS A 78 0.05 6.90 6.55
C LYS A 78 -0.72 8.12 7.04
N ALA A 79 -1.69 7.89 7.90
CA ALA A 79 -2.36 8.94 8.64
C ALA A 79 -2.36 8.56 10.11
N ASP A 80 -2.03 9.54 10.95
CA ASP A 80 -2.14 9.46 12.40
C ASP A 80 -2.74 10.79 12.91
N GLY A 81 -3.14 10.83 14.18
CA GLY A 81 -3.58 12.07 14.81
C GLY A 81 -5.04 12.46 14.47
N PRO A 82 -5.34 13.73 14.10
CA PRO A 82 -6.71 14.24 14.02
C PRO A 82 -7.64 13.47 13.07
N LEU A 83 -7.12 12.99 11.93
CA LEU A 83 -7.92 12.26 10.94
C LEU A 83 -8.54 10.98 11.52
N LEU A 84 -7.84 10.30 12.41
CA LEU A 84 -8.31 9.06 13.06
C LEU A 84 -8.77 9.31 14.50
N ALA A 85 -8.77 10.56 14.95
CA ALA A 85 -9.23 10.92 16.28
C ALA A 85 -10.70 10.53 16.47
N GLY A 86 -11.02 10.00 17.65
CA GLY A 86 -12.35 9.51 18.00
C GLY A 86 -12.73 8.17 17.36
N LEU A 87 -12.19 7.81 16.18
CA LEU A 87 -12.56 6.58 15.48
C LEU A 87 -12.26 5.33 16.29
N ALA A 88 -11.13 5.30 17.00
CA ALA A 88 -10.80 4.18 17.87
C ALA A 88 -11.82 3.99 19.00
N GLU A 89 -12.31 5.07 19.61
CA GLU A 89 -13.36 5.01 20.64
C GLU A 89 -14.73 4.68 20.06
N GLU A 90 -15.05 5.22 18.89
CA GLU A 90 -16.27 4.90 18.14
C GLU A 90 -16.34 3.40 17.82
N VAL A 91 -15.26 2.84 17.26
CA VAL A 91 -15.14 1.41 16.96
C VAL A 91 -15.21 0.58 18.25
N ARG A 92 -14.48 0.97 19.32
CA ARG A 92 -14.54 0.27 20.61
C ARG A 92 -15.96 0.22 21.17
N GLY A 93 -16.65 1.36 21.19
CA GLY A 93 -18.03 1.47 21.66
C GLY A 93 -19.00 0.66 20.81
N ALA A 94 -18.84 0.69 19.48
CA ALA A 94 -19.69 -0.04 18.55
C ALA A 94 -19.49 -1.56 18.60
N VAL A 95 -18.27 -2.01 18.89
CA VAL A 95 -17.92 -3.44 19.00
C VAL A 95 -18.38 -4.05 20.33
N ALA A 96 -18.40 -3.28 21.41
CA ALA A 96 -18.67 -3.79 22.75
C ALA A 96 -19.98 -4.63 22.87
N PRO A 97 -21.13 -4.21 22.31
CA PRO A 97 -22.36 -5.03 22.36
C PRO A 97 -22.21 -6.37 21.66
N MET A 98 -21.55 -6.39 20.49
CA MET A 98 -21.32 -7.61 19.70
C MET A 98 -20.36 -8.56 20.44
N LEU A 99 -19.31 -8.01 21.05
CA LEU A 99 -18.36 -8.79 21.84
C LEU A 99 -19.04 -9.51 23.01
N VAL A 100 -19.91 -8.81 23.76
CA VAL A 100 -20.68 -9.40 24.86
C VAL A 100 -21.60 -10.51 24.35
N GLU A 101 -22.31 -10.26 23.25
CA GLU A 101 -23.19 -11.25 22.63
C GLU A 101 -22.43 -12.51 22.20
N TRP A 102 -21.31 -12.36 21.51
CA TRP A 102 -20.51 -13.49 21.02
C TRP A 102 -19.84 -14.25 22.15
N MET A 103 -19.41 -13.55 23.20
CA MET A 103 -18.89 -14.17 24.42
C MET A 103 -19.96 -15.06 25.07
N HIS A 104 -21.20 -14.57 25.22
CA HIS A 104 -22.31 -15.37 25.77
C HIS A 104 -22.67 -16.58 24.90
N ARG A 105 -22.53 -16.46 23.58
CA ARG A 105 -22.78 -17.56 22.64
C ARG A 105 -21.61 -18.53 22.49
N GLY A 106 -20.44 -18.22 23.08
CA GLY A 106 -19.21 -19.01 22.92
C GLY A 106 -18.65 -19.01 21.50
N GLN A 107 -18.88 -17.92 20.74
CA GLN A 107 -18.54 -17.80 19.31
C GLN A 107 -17.32 -16.90 19.04
N LEU A 108 -16.45 -16.70 20.03
CA LEU A 108 -15.26 -15.87 19.87
C LEU A 108 -14.20 -16.60 19.03
N ASP A 109 -13.86 -16.03 17.87
CA ASP A 109 -12.81 -16.53 16.97
C ASP A 109 -11.45 -15.93 17.30
N TRP A 110 -10.78 -16.53 18.28
CA TRP A 110 -9.41 -16.17 18.65
C TRP A 110 -8.41 -16.73 17.64
N ARG A 111 -7.80 -15.85 16.85
CA ARG A 111 -6.73 -16.20 15.90
C ARG A 111 -5.37 -16.31 16.60
N SER A 112 -5.20 -15.60 17.71
CA SER A 112 -4.06 -15.70 18.62
C SER A 112 -4.46 -15.22 20.02
N PRO A 113 -3.61 -15.35 21.05
CA PRO A 113 -3.90 -14.82 22.39
C PRO A 113 -4.23 -13.32 22.45
N HIS A 114 -3.88 -12.57 21.40
CA HIS A 114 -4.06 -11.11 21.34
C HIS A 114 -4.85 -10.65 20.12
N ILE A 115 -5.30 -11.56 19.26
CA ILE A 115 -6.01 -11.22 18.02
C ILE A 115 -7.33 -11.97 18.00
N LEU A 116 -8.42 -11.21 18.11
CA LEU A 116 -9.79 -11.68 18.02
C LEU A 116 -10.39 -11.21 16.68
N SER A 117 -10.85 -12.15 15.86
CA SER A 117 -11.51 -11.86 14.59
C SER A 117 -13.01 -11.70 14.80
N LEU A 118 -13.47 -10.46 14.82
CA LEU A 118 -14.89 -10.13 15.06
C LEU A 118 -15.68 -9.96 13.76
N VAL A 119 -15.05 -9.41 12.74
CA VAL A 119 -15.63 -9.29 11.40
C VAL A 119 -14.71 -10.04 10.45
N ASP A 120 -15.23 -11.08 9.83
CA ASP A 120 -14.51 -11.94 8.89
C ASP A 120 -15.39 -12.09 7.64
N PRO A 121 -15.11 -11.30 6.58
CA PRO A 121 -15.92 -11.33 5.37
C PRO A 121 -15.79 -12.65 4.60
N ALA A 122 -14.84 -13.52 4.97
CA ALA A 122 -14.65 -14.84 4.37
C ALA A 122 -15.29 -15.98 5.18
N LEU A 123 -15.89 -15.72 6.35
CA LEU A 123 -16.43 -16.76 7.23
C LEU A 123 -17.59 -17.55 6.62
N PHE A 124 -18.47 -16.87 5.88
CA PHE A 124 -19.59 -17.51 5.19
C PHE A 124 -19.50 -17.25 3.68
N PRO A 125 -18.57 -17.91 2.97
CA PRO A 125 -18.44 -17.73 1.54
C PRO A 125 -19.66 -18.31 0.83
N LEU A 126 -19.99 -17.78 -0.34
CA LEU A 126 -20.93 -18.43 -1.23
C LEU A 126 -20.24 -19.66 -1.83
N VAL A 127 -20.84 -20.83 -1.69
CA VAL A 127 -20.37 -22.10 -2.22
C VAL A 127 -21.26 -22.48 -3.40
N TYR A 128 -20.68 -22.56 -4.60
CA TYR A 128 -21.43 -22.93 -5.80
C TYR A 128 -21.99 -24.35 -5.69
N GLY A 129 -23.21 -24.57 -6.17
CA GLY A 129 -23.92 -25.85 -6.05
C GLY A 129 -24.47 -26.16 -4.65
N ARG A 130 -24.28 -25.28 -3.65
CA ARG A 130 -24.75 -25.49 -2.28
C ARG A 130 -25.47 -24.29 -1.69
N SER A 131 -24.87 -23.10 -1.78
CA SER A 131 -25.45 -21.88 -1.22
C SER A 131 -26.71 -21.49 -1.99
N LEU A 132 -27.68 -20.92 -1.28
CA LEU A 132 -28.90 -20.39 -1.88
C LEU A 132 -28.69 -18.94 -2.31
N VAL A 133 -29.20 -18.59 -3.48
CA VAL A 133 -29.16 -17.24 -4.08
C VAL A 133 -30.57 -16.84 -4.52
N PHE A 134 -30.85 -15.54 -4.55
CA PHE A 134 -32.12 -15.06 -5.10
C PHE A 134 -32.09 -15.16 -6.62
N ALA A 135 -33.11 -15.82 -7.19
CA ALA A 135 -33.25 -16.00 -8.64
C ALA A 135 -33.99 -14.85 -9.34
N ASP A 136 -34.37 -13.82 -8.58
CA ASP A 136 -35.20 -12.73 -9.06
C ASP A 136 -34.40 -11.79 -9.97
N GLU A 137 -34.73 -11.80 -11.27
CA GLU A 137 -34.13 -10.94 -12.30
C GLU A 137 -34.43 -9.45 -12.04
N GLU A 138 -35.56 -9.11 -11.41
CA GLU A 138 -35.92 -7.72 -11.10
C GLU A 138 -35.12 -7.13 -9.92
N ARG A 139 -34.74 -7.96 -8.94
CA ARG A 139 -33.92 -7.55 -7.78
C ARG A 139 -32.42 -7.74 -8.00
N GLY A 140 -32.03 -8.22 -9.18
CA GLY A 140 -30.63 -8.36 -9.61
C GLY A 140 -29.76 -9.23 -8.69
N GLY A 141 -30.35 -10.18 -7.97
CA GLY A 141 -29.63 -11.04 -7.02
C GLY A 141 -28.98 -10.32 -5.83
N ARG A 142 -29.37 -9.07 -5.54
CA ARG A 142 -28.77 -8.27 -4.45
C ARG A 142 -29.51 -8.44 -3.12
N VAL A 143 -28.74 -8.41 -2.04
CA VAL A 143 -29.26 -8.39 -0.67
C VAL A 143 -29.03 -7.00 -0.09
N SER A 144 -30.10 -6.36 0.37
CA SER A 144 -30.04 -5.04 0.99
C SER A 144 -29.92 -5.16 2.51
N VAL A 145 -29.23 -4.20 3.13
CA VAL A 145 -29.13 -4.09 4.59
C VAL A 145 -30.52 -4.05 5.24
N GLU A 146 -31.44 -3.27 4.67
CA GLU A 146 -32.80 -3.11 5.18
C GLU A 146 -33.62 -4.40 5.09
N GLY A 147 -33.54 -5.12 3.96
CA GLY A 147 -34.27 -6.37 3.79
C GLY A 147 -33.82 -7.47 4.76
N VAL A 148 -32.53 -7.50 5.13
CA VAL A 148 -32.04 -8.42 6.17
C VAL A 148 -32.58 -7.99 7.54
N ARG A 149 -32.50 -6.68 7.83
CA ARG A 149 -32.98 -6.12 9.10
C ARG A 149 -34.47 -6.35 9.31
N SER A 150 -35.28 -6.21 8.27
CA SER A 150 -36.73 -6.41 8.33
C SER A 150 -37.14 -7.89 8.26
N GLY A 151 -36.19 -8.82 8.08
CA GLY A 151 -36.49 -10.24 7.85
C GLY A 151 -37.28 -10.48 6.56
N ALA A 152 -37.17 -9.58 5.58
CA ALA A 152 -37.90 -9.69 4.31
C ALA A 152 -37.45 -10.89 3.47
N TYR A 153 -36.24 -11.38 3.73
CA TYR A 153 -35.67 -12.52 3.03
C TYR A 153 -36.11 -13.83 3.69
N LYS A 154 -37.02 -14.54 3.02
CA LYS A 154 -37.37 -15.94 3.31
C LYS A 154 -36.75 -16.84 2.24
N TYR A 155 -36.63 -18.14 2.51
CA TYR A 155 -36.19 -19.14 1.52
C TYR A 155 -37.09 -19.25 0.27
N ALA A 156 -38.23 -18.58 0.25
CA ALA A 156 -39.10 -18.53 -0.92
C ALA A 156 -38.46 -17.67 -2.02
N GLY A 157 -38.34 -18.21 -3.24
CA GLY A 157 -37.74 -17.52 -4.38
C GLY A 157 -36.20 -17.62 -4.47
N THR A 158 -35.57 -18.42 -3.61
CA THR A 158 -34.14 -18.75 -3.75
C THR A 158 -33.93 -20.00 -4.58
N THR A 159 -32.87 -20.02 -5.38
CA THR A 159 -32.36 -21.20 -6.08
C THR A 159 -30.95 -21.53 -5.58
N ILE A 160 -30.46 -22.73 -5.92
CA ILE A 160 -29.08 -23.10 -5.63
C ILE A 160 -28.15 -22.31 -6.55
N ALA A 161 -27.07 -21.74 -5.99
CA ALA A 161 -26.06 -21.03 -6.74
C ALA A 161 -25.51 -21.90 -7.88
N PRO A 162 -25.45 -21.38 -9.12
CA PRO A 162 -25.04 -22.18 -10.26
C PRO A 162 -23.59 -22.63 -10.11
N VAL A 163 -23.34 -23.91 -10.41
CA VAL A 163 -21.98 -24.48 -10.41
C VAL A 163 -21.15 -23.79 -11.49
N GLN A 164 -19.97 -23.30 -11.12
CA GLN A 164 -19.02 -22.76 -12.09
C GLN A 164 -18.22 -23.90 -12.71
N VAL A 165 -17.98 -23.80 -14.02
CA VAL A 165 -17.14 -24.78 -14.73
C VAL A 165 -15.69 -24.53 -14.35
N GLU A 166 -15.01 -25.57 -13.88
CA GLU A 166 -13.56 -25.57 -13.72
C GLU A 166 -12.91 -25.47 -15.09
N LYS A 167 -12.15 -24.39 -15.32
CA LYS A 167 -11.46 -24.10 -16.58
C LYS A 167 -9.94 -24.23 -16.46
N ARG A 168 -9.42 -24.46 -15.25
CA ARG A 168 -8.00 -24.70 -15.01
C ARG A 168 -7.65 -26.10 -15.51
N THR A 169 -6.80 -26.16 -16.53
CA THR A 169 -6.38 -27.43 -17.16
C THR A 169 -5.00 -27.89 -16.72
N ASP A 170 -4.19 -26.96 -16.21
CA ASP A 170 -2.76 -27.08 -15.87
C ASP A 170 -2.52 -26.98 -14.36
N ALA A 171 -3.54 -27.21 -13.54
CA ALA A 171 -3.48 -27.06 -12.09
C ALA A 171 -2.39 -27.92 -11.43
N ASP A 172 -2.27 -29.19 -11.83
CA ASP A 172 -1.27 -30.12 -11.30
C ASP A 172 0.16 -29.73 -11.69
N GLU A 173 0.33 -29.11 -12.86
CA GLU A 173 1.63 -28.62 -13.32
C GLU A 173 2.06 -27.38 -12.55
N LEU A 174 1.15 -26.41 -12.41
CA LEU A 174 1.38 -25.22 -11.60
C LEU A 174 1.67 -25.59 -10.14
N GLN A 175 0.96 -26.57 -9.57
CA GLN A 175 1.20 -27.00 -8.20
C GLN A 175 2.59 -27.61 -8.03
N ARG A 176 3.05 -28.43 -8.98
CA ARG A 176 4.42 -28.97 -8.98
C ARG A 176 5.47 -27.86 -9.04
N GLU A 177 5.23 -26.82 -9.84
CA GLU A 177 6.10 -25.65 -9.92
C GLU A 177 6.11 -24.85 -8.60
N ILE A 178 4.94 -24.69 -7.96
CA ILE A 178 4.82 -24.10 -6.63
C ILE A 178 5.64 -24.86 -5.60
N ASP A 179 5.44 -26.17 -5.52
CA ASP A 179 6.12 -27.01 -4.54
C ASP A 179 7.65 -27.01 -4.75
N PHE A 180 8.09 -27.00 -6.01
CA PHE A 180 9.51 -26.88 -6.36
C PHE A 180 10.12 -25.57 -5.84
N HIS A 181 9.50 -24.42 -6.12
CA HIS A 181 10.01 -23.12 -5.70
C HIS A 181 9.95 -22.94 -4.17
N LEU A 182 8.90 -23.44 -3.52
CA LEU A 182 8.83 -23.48 -2.05
C LEU A 182 9.95 -24.33 -1.46
N GLY A 183 10.26 -25.47 -2.08
CA GLY A 183 11.38 -26.34 -1.69
C GLY A 183 12.75 -25.65 -1.80
N LEU A 184 12.87 -24.65 -2.66
CA LEU A 184 14.06 -23.81 -2.81
C LEU A 184 14.03 -22.54 -1.94
N GLY A 185 12.99 -22.34 -1.13
CA GLY A 185 12.82 -21.15 -0.29
C GLY A 185 12.41 -19.88 -1.05
N TYR A 186 11.96 -20.01 -2.29
CA TYR A 186 11.49 -18.87 -3.08
C TYR A 186 10.03 -18.50 -2.74
N SER A 187 9.73 -17.21 -2.83
CA SER A 187 8.35 -16.71 -2.74
C SER A 187 7.56 -17.08 -3.99
N THR A 188 6.39 -17.68 -3.80
CA THR A 188 5.49 -18.11 -4.87
C THR A 188 4.35 -17.12 -5.15
N ARG A 189 4.33 -15.97 -4.46
CA ARG A 189 3.22 -15.00 -4.50
C ARG A 189 2.92 -14.38 -5.87
N SER A 190 3.85 -14.46 -6.81
CA SER A 190 3.70 -13.92 -8.17
C SER A 190 3.69 -15.00 -9.25
N MET A 191 3.76 -16.29 -8.88
CA MET A 191 3.74 -17.35 -9.87
C MET A 191 2.35 -17.46 -10.48
N ARG A 192 2.33 -17.44 -11.80
CA ARG A 192 1.14 -17.56 -12.64
C ARG A 192 1.41 -18.67 -13.64
N PRO A 193 0.35 -19.31 -14.17
CA PRO A 193 0.52 -20.20 -15.30
C PRO A 193 1.33 -19.52 -16.40
N GLN A 194 2.30 -20.23 -16.97
CA GLN A 194 3.19 -19.72 -18.02
C GLN A 194 2.40 -19.26 -19.27
N TYR A 195 1.18 -19.77 -19.44
CA TYR A 195 0.28 -19.37 -20.51
C TYR A 195 -0.69 -18.28 -20.03
N HIS A 196 -0.50 -17.05 -20.55
CA HIS A 196 -1.40 -15.91 -20.31
C HIS A 196 -2.89 -16.22 -20.55
N ARG A 197 -3.20 -17.20 -21.41
CA ARG A 197 -4.57 -17.64 -21.70
C ARG A 197 -5.27 -18.29 -20.49
N ASN A 198 -4.54 -18.98 -19.62
CA ASN A 198 -5.11 -19.67 -18.46
C ASN A 198 -5.06 -18.84 -17.18
N ALA A 199 -4.16 -17.85 -17.12
CA ALA A 199 -3.98 -16.96 -15.97
C ALA A 199 -5.28 -16.34 -15.40
N PRO A 200 -6.28 -15.93 -16.21
CA PRO A 200 -7.56 -15.46 -15.68
C PRO A 200 -8.23 -16.47 -14.75
N PHE A 201 -8.24 -17.76 -15.08
CA PHE A 201 -8.95 -18.78 -14.28
C PHE A 201 -8.35 -19.02 -12.90
N TYR A 202 -7.11 -18.61 -12.67
CA TYR A 202 -6.46 -18.71 -11.35
C TYR A 202 -6.71 -17.49 -10.47
N ARG A 203 -7.30 -16.41 -11.01
CA ARG A 203 -7.71 -15.23 -10.22
C ARG A 203 -9.02 -15.43 -9.48
N TRP A 204 -9.82 -16.44 -9.86
CA TRP A 204 -11.13 -16.72 -9.28
C TRP A 204 -11.28 -18.20 -8.95
N SER A 205 -11.95 -18.51 -7.83
CA SER A 205 -12.27 -19.89 -7.46
C SER A 205 -13.57 -20.34 -8.14
N PRO A 206 -13.62 -21.56 -8.72
CA PRO A 206 -14.85 -22.11 -9.28
C PRO A 206 -15.75 -22.77 -8.22
N TYR A 207 -15.27 -22.88 -6.98
CA TYR A 207 -15.99 -23.57 -5.89
C TYR A 207 -16.67 -22.61 -4.92
N TYR A 208 -16.06 -21.45 -4.69
CA TYR A 208 -16.57 -20.48 -3.74
C TYR A 208 -16.20 -19.05 -4.10
N GLN A 209 -16.98 -18.09 -3.61
CA GLN A 209 -16.67 -16.67 -3.69
C GLN A 209 -16.90 -15.98 -2.35
N ALA A 210 -16.06 -15.00 -2.02
CA ALA A 210 -16.36 -14.05 -0.96
C ALA A 210 -17.53 -13.16 -1.42
N LEU A 211 -18.44 -12.84 -0.50
CA LEU A 211 -19.55 -11.96 -0.79
C LEU A 211 -19.11 -10.50 -0.65
N PRO A 212 -19.45 -9.61 -1.61
CA PRO A 212 -19.07 -8.21 -1.53
C PRO A 212 -19.89 -7.46 -0.47
N CYS A 213 -19.24 -6.51 0.17
CA CYS A 213 -19.90 -5.43 0.90
C CYS A 213 -19.96 -4.20 0.00
N GLU A 214 -21.15 -3.88 -0.49
CA GLU A 214 -21.40 -2.79 -1.42
C GLU A 214 -21.45 -1.47 -0.63
N VAL A 215 -20.67 -0.49 -1.08
CA VAL A 215 -20.59 0.84 -0.48
C VAL A 215 -20.98 1.86 -1.55
N ALA A 216 -21.90 2.76 -1.20
CA ALA A 216 -22.30 3.87 -2.05
C ALA A 216 -21.83 5.19 -1.45
N PHE A 217 -21.42 6.13 -2.30
CA PHE A 217 -21.24 7.51 -1.89
C PHE A 217 -22.60 8.12 -1.58
N VAL A 218 -22.64 8.94 -0.53
CA VAL A 218 -23.82 9.72 -0.18
C VAL A 218 -23.58 11.13 -0.67
N ASP A 219 -24.33 11.57 -1.67
CA ASP A 219 -24.28 12.94 -2.15
C ASP A 219 -24.54 13.89 -0.98
N GLY A 220 -23.57 14.75 -0.67
CA GLY A 220 -23.86 15.95 0.11
C GLY A 220 -24.47 16.96 -0.83
N ASP A 221 -25.56 17.62 -0.44
CA ASP A 221 -26.18 18.75 -1.14
C ASP A 221 -25.29 20.01 -1.18
N GLY A 222 -23.98 19.86 -1.40
CA GLY A 222 -23.01 20.95 -1.44
C GLY A 222 -22.41 21.09 -2.83
N ASP A 223 -22.64 22.24 -3.45
CA ASP A 223 -21.79 22.79 -4.52
C ASP A 223 -20.32 22.51 -4.20
N GLY A 224 -19.57 22.04 -5.19
CA GLY A 224 -18.22 21.47 -5.06
C GLY A 224 -17.12 22.45 -4.63
N ASP A 225 -17.25 23.04 -3.45
CA ASP A 225 -16.30 24.01 -2.88
C ASP A 225 -16.03 23.78 -1.38
N ASP A 226 -16.25 22.57 -0.87
CA ASP A 226 -15.88 22.22 0.50
C ASP A 226 -14.74 21.20 0.44
N ASP A 227 -13.57 21.59 0.93
CA ASP A 227 -12.40 20.75 1.27
C ASP A 227 -12.78 19.75 2.39
N ASN A 228 -13.88 19.02 2.20
CA ASN A 228 -14.48 18.19 3.22
C ASN A 228 -13.68 16.91 3.34
N VAL A 229 -12.98 16.82 4.47
CA VAL A 229 -11.97 15.82 4.82
C VAL A 229 -12.55 14.39 4.90
N ASP A 230 -13.87 14.25 5.06
CA ASP A 230 -14.53 12.95 5.23
C ASP A 230 -15.51 12.67 4.08
N ALA A 231 -15.13 11.78 3.16
CA ALA A 231 -16.04 11.26 2.16
C ALA A 231 -17.21 10.54 2.85
N LYS A 232 -18.44 10.98 2.63
CA LYS A 232 -19.61 10.34 3.23
C LYS A 232 -20.02 9.13 2.40
N VAL A 233 -20.03 7.98 3.04
CA VAL A 233 -20.41 6.71 2.42
C VAL A 233 -21.49 6.00 3.22
N ARG A 234 -22.19 5.09 2.55
CA ARG A 234 -23.18 4.22 3.14
C ARG A 234 -23.00 2.79 2.65
N ILE A 235 -23.01 1.85 3.59
CA ILE A 235 -23.04 0.43 3.28
C ILE A 235 -24.46 0.07 2.82
N THR A 236 -24.57 -0.49 1.62
CA THR A 236 -25.86 -0.78 0.96
C THR A 236 -26.19 -2.27 0.92
N SER A 237 -25.18 -3.14 1.02
CA SER A 237 -25.36 -4.58 1.23
C SER A 237 -24.84 -5.02 2.62
N PRO A 238 -25.33 -6.13 3.19
CA PRO A 238 -24.83 -6.64 4.45
C PRO A 238 -23.33 -6.98 4.39
N ILE A 239 -22.60 -6.67 5.46
CA ILE A 239 -21.26 -7.19 5.68
C ILE A 239 -21.39 -8.68 6.05
N ASN A 240 -20.67 -9.53 5.33
CA ASN A 240 -20.68 -10.96 5.62
C ASN A 240 -20.21 -11.22 7.05
N ASN A 241 -20.90 -12.11 7.77
CA ASN A 241 -20.76 -12.41 9.19
C ASN A 241 -21.18 -11.32 10.20
N LEU A 242 -21.58 -10.12 9.76
CA LEU A 242 -21.99 -9.02 10.63
C LEU A 242 -23.46 -8.63 10.39
N HIS A 243 -24.32 -8.91 11.37
CA HIS A 243 -25.76 -8.65 11.25
C HIS A 243 -26.08 -7.13 11.27
N PRO A 244 -26.93 -6.60 10.37
CA PRO A 244 -27.37 -5.19 10.33
C PRO A 244 -28.01 -4.62 11.61
N ALA A 245 -28.28 -5.44 12.62
CA ALA A 245 -28.75 -4.98 13.92
C ALA A 245 -27.66 -4.19 14.67
N HIS A 246 -26.38 -4.45 14.40
CA HIS A 246 -25.25 -3.72 14.96
C HIS A 246 -25.02 -2.38 14.23
N ARG A 247 -26.03 -1.50 14.28
CA ARG A 247 -26.07 -0.24 13.53
C ARG A 247 -24.87 0.66 13.78
N GLU A 248 -24.43 0.75 15.03
CA GLU A 248 -23.27 1.58 15.39
C GLU A 248 -21.98 1.03 14.81
N LEU A 249 -21.86 -0.30 14.63
CA LEU A 249 -20.68 -0.91 14.00
C LEU A 249 -20.68 -0.69 12.49
N TYR A 250 -21.84 -0.80 11.84
CA TYR A 250 -21.97 -0.40 10.43
C TYR A 250 -21.56 1.07 10.23
N ARG A 251 -22.04 1.97 11.09
CA ARG A 251 -21.66 3.40 11.04
C ARG A 251 -20.17 3.61 11.27
N ALA A 252 -19.58 2.95 12.26
CA ALA A 252 -18.14 3.06 12.52
C ALA A 252 -17.30 2.58 11.33
N ILE A 253 -17.76 1.53 10.62
CA ILE A 253 -17.11 1.05 9.39
C ILE A 253 -17.32 2.05 8.24
N GLU A 254 -18.51 2.64 8.09
CA GLU A 254 -18.75 3.74 7.13
C GLU A 254 -17.81 4.92 7.38
N THR A 255 -17.66 5.35 8.64
CA THR A 255 -16.72 6.41 9.05
C THR A 255 -15.28 6.03 8.69
N LEU A 256 -14.87 4.79 8.98
CA LEU A 256 -13.53 4.28 8.65
C LEU A 256 -13.28 4.31 7.12
N VAL A 257 -14.23 3.82 6.33
CA VAL A 257 -14.13 3.81 4.85
C VAL A 257 -14.09 5.24 4.32
N GLY A 258 -14.95 6.12 4.83
CA GLY A 258 -14.98 7.54 4.46
C GLY A 258 -13.65 8.24 4.66
N ARG A 259 -13.00 8.01 5.81
CA ARG A 259 -11.67 8.54 6.13
C ARG A 259 -10.54 7.90 5.32
N ALA A 260 -10.71 6.66 4.86
CA ALA A 260 -9.74 5.97 4.03
C ALA A 260 -9.75 6.42 2.55
N ILE A 261 -10.87 6.96 2.05
CA ILE A 261 -11.01 7.34 0.64
C ILE A 261 -10.04 8.46 0.22
N PRO A 262 -9.85 9.57 0.96
CA PRO A 262 -8.84 10.57 0.62
C PRO A 262 -7.43 9.98 0.54
N LEU A 263 -7.08 9.09 1.47
CA LEU A 263 -5.80 8.36 1.47
C LEU A 263 -5.65 7.49 0.23
N TRP A 264 -6.72 6.84 -0.21
CA TRP A 264 -6.73 6.07 -1.45
C TRP A 264 -6.62 6.97 -2.67
N ASN A 265 -7.28 8.12 -2.71
CA ASN A 265 -7.17 9.05 -3.84
C ASN A 265 -5.73 9.58 -4.02
N ASP A 266 -4.98 9.75 -2.93
CA ASP A 266 -3.58 10.18 -2.95
C ASP A 266 -2.60 9.08 -3.39
N CYS A 267 -3.02 7.82 -3.30
CA CYS A 267 -2.19 6.63 -3.49
C CYS A 267 -2.56 5.83 -4.76
N LEU A 268 -3.84 5.78 -5.15
CA LEU A 268 -4.36 5.03 -6.29
C LEU A 268 -4.38 5.89 -7.56
N VAL A 269 -4.11 5.26 -8.71
CA VAL A 269 -4.20 5.91 -10.03
C VAL A 269 -5.29 5.23 -10.83
N LEU A 270 -6.06 6.02 -11.57
CA LEU A 270 -7.00 5.50 -12.55
C LEU A 270 -6.23 4.76 -13.67
N GLY A 271 -6.64 3.53 -13.96
CA GLY A 271 -6.14 2.75 -15.10
C GLY A 271 -6.19 3.50 -16.41
N GLN A 272 -5.04 3.73 -17.05
CA GLN A 272 -4.98 4.29 -18.40
C GLN A 272 -4.84 3.17 -19.44
N HIS A 273 -5.35 3.42 -20.66
CA HIS A 273 -5.18 2.52 -21.79
C HIS A 273 -3.69 2.26 -22.07
N GLY A 274 -3.29 0.99 -22.20
CA GLY A 274 -1.89 0.57 -22.41
C GLY A 274 -1.23 -0.13 -21.22
N TRP A 275 -1.93 -0.27 -20.08
CA TRP A 275 -1.46 -0.98 -18.89
C TRP A 275 -1.16 -2.48 -19.08
N ASP A 276 -1.69 -3.08 -20.16
CA ASP A 276 -1.40 -4.47 -20.53
C ASP A 276 -0.04 -4.63 -21.23
N ASP A 277 0.64 -3.53 -21.55
CA ASP A 277 1.98 -3.53 -22.14
C ASP A 277 3.02 -3.72 -21.02
N GLU A 278 3.62 -4.91 -20.97
CA GLU A 278 4.65 -5.27 -19.98
C GLU A 278 5.86 -4.33 -20.00
N CYS A 279 6.09 -3.60 -21.10
CA CYS A 279 7.16 -2.61 -21.24
C CYS A 279 6.81 -1.22 -20.67
N VAL A 280 5.55 -0.97 -20.28
CA VAL A 280 5.06 0.34 -19.78
C VAL A 280 4.70 0.30 -18.28
N GLN A 281 4.95 -0.83 -17.61
CA GLN A 281 4.64 -1.03 -16.18
C GLN A 281 5.42 -0.11 -15.22
N ASP A 282 6.42 0.61 -15.72
CA ASP A 282 7.30 1.49 -14.95
C ASP A 282 6.72 2.91 -14.71
N GLN A 283 5.42 3.15 -14.91
CA GLN A 283 4.78 4.41 -14.48
C GLN A 283 3.37 4.23 -13.90
N PRO A 284 3.20 3.95 -12.59
CA PRO A 284 1.86 3.75 -12.04
C PRO A 284 1.62 4.48 -10.71
N GLY A 285 1.91 5.78 -10.62
CA GLY A 285 1.58 6.62 -9.45
C GLY A 285 1.02 7.98 -9.87
N PRO A 286 0.27 8.71 -9.02
CA PRO A 286 -0.17 10.10 -9.31
C PRO A 286 1.02 11.09 -9.35
N VAL A 287 2.22 10.56 -9.17
CA VAL A 287 3.52 11.20 -9.12
C VAL A 287 4.49 10.32 -9.90
N PRO A 288 5.47 10.91 -10.61
CA PRO A 288 6.53 10.14 -11.27
C PRO A 288 7.22 9.16 -10.30
N LEU A 289 7.57 7.97 -10.78
CA LEU A 289 8.37 7.01 -10.02
C LEU A 289 9.65 7.67 -9.51
N ARG A 290 9.77 7.75 -8.19
CA ARG A 290 10.95 8.37 -7.56
C ARG A 290 12.15 7.45 -7.52
N ILE A 291 11.92 6.14 -7.41
CA ILE A 291 12.97 5.11 -7.45
C ILE A 291 12.65 4.21 -8.63
N ILE A 292 13.32 4.43 -9.74
CA ILE A 292 13.30 3.51 -10.87
C ILE A 292 14.46 2.55 -10.63
N THR A 293 14.16 1.34 -10.15
CA THR A 293 15.15 0.26 -10.13
C THR A 293 15.26 -0.27 -11.55
N TYR A 294 15.96 0.45 -12.41
CA TYR A 294 16.33 -0.10 -13.70
C TYR A 294 17.20 -1.33 -13.46
N GLY A 295 16.74 -2.50 -13.90
CA GLY A 295 17.58 -3.67 -14.15
C GLY A 295 18.52 -3.45 -15.34
N VAL A 296 19.15 -2.28 -15.40
CA VAL A 296 20.01 -1.84 -16.49
C VAL A 296 21.42 -1.70 -15.91
N GLU A 297 22.31 -2.59 -16.32
CA GLU A 297 23.74 -2.27 -16.30
C GLU A 297 23.93 -1.02 -17.16
N TRP A 298 24.06 0.14 -16.52
CA TRP A 298 24.36 1.36 -17.24
C TRP A 298 25.85 1.37 -17.59
N LYS A 299 26.18 1.14 -18.86
CA LYS A 299 27.40 1.73 -19.44
C LYS A 299 27.10 3.20 -19.65
N ASN A 300 27.74 4.08 -18.90
CA ASN A 300 27.66 5.52 -19.13
C ASN A 300 28.10 5.83 -20.57
N GLU A 301 27.16 6.06 -21.47
CA GLU A 301 27.42 6.97 -22.58
C GLU A 301 27.21 8.38 -22.01
N LEU A 302 28.30 8.97 -21.54
CA LEU A 302 28.30 10.37 -21.13
C LEU A 302 27.91 11.22 -22.36
N PRO A 303 26.95 12.15 -22.23
CA PRO A 303 26.73 13.14 -23.28
C PRO A 303 28.04 13.90 -23.53
N GLU A 304 28.29 14.32 -24.77
CA GLU A 304 29.44 15.16 -25.09
C GLU A 304 29.44 16.35 -24.12
N LEU A 305 30.46 16.40 -23.27
CA LEU A 305 30.59 17.46 -22.29
C LEU A 305 30.69 18.79 -23.04
N PRO A 306 29.98 19.82 -22.60
CA PRO A 306 30.13 21.13 -23.21
C PRO A 306 31.59 21.57 -23.07
N PRO A 307 32.15 22.28 -24.06
CA PRO A 307 33.57 22.58 -24.09
C PRO A 307 34.00 23.28 -22.79
N PRO A 308 35.23 23.05 -22.29
CA PRO A 308 35.69 23.57 -21.00
C PRO A 308 35.64 25.10 -20.86
N SER A 309 35.53 25.80 -21.98
CA SER A 309 35.40 27.25 -22.07
C SER A 309 33.95 27.76 -22.04
N SER A 310 32.95 26.87 -22.07
CA SER A 310 31.55 27.26 -22.07
C SER A 310 31.08 27.75 -20.69
N GLU A 311 30.15 28.70 -20.70
CA GLU A 311 29.55 29.25 -19.47
C GLU A 311 28.83 28.16 -18.66
N LEU A 312 28.17 27.23 -19.35
CA LEU A 312 27.53 26.04 -18.77
C LEU A 312 28.53 25.12 -18.06
N TRP A 313 29.73 24.93 -18.62
CA TRP A 313 30.80 24.14 -17.97
C TRP A 313 31.32 24.82 -16.70
N LEU A 314 31.55 26.13 -16.74
CA LEU A 314 32.02 26.90 -15.59
C LEU A 314 30.98 26.93 -14.46
N GLN A 315 29.70 27.05 -14.81
CA GLN A 315 28.60 27.04 -13.86
C GLN A 315 28.41 25.66 -13.22
N ALA A 316 28.52 24.58 -14.00
CA ALA A 316 28.50 23.20 -13.50
C ALA A 316 29.72 22.90 -12.59
N LYS A 317 30.93 23.35 -12.96
CA LYS A 317 32.15 23.18 -12.16
C LYS A 317 32.03 23.90 -10.80
N ARG A 318 31.42 25.10 -10.78
CA ARG A 318 31.12 25.84 -9.54
C ARG A 318 30.06 25.14 -8.68
N TYR A 319 28.99 24.64 -9.29
CA TYR A 319 27.90 23.96 -8.56
C TYR A 319 28.34 22.63 -7.93
N LEU A 320 29.30 21.92 -8.56
CA LEU A 320 29.73 20.58 -8.15
C LEU A 320 31.03 20.54 -7.34
N GLU A 321 31.69 21.68 -7.09
CA GLU A 321 32.97 21.79 -6.36
C GLU A 321 34.04 20.79 -6.84
N LEU A 322 34.11 20.52 -8.15
CA LEU A 322 35.00 19.48 -8.68
C LEU A 322 36.48 19.93 -8.63
N PRO A 323 37.41 19.08 -8.15
CA PRO A 323 38.84 19.39 -8.16
C PRO A 323 39.39 19.49 -9.59
N GLU A 324 40.45 20.28 -9.78
CA GLU A 324 41.09 20.43 -11.09
C GLU A 324 41.76 19.12 -11.51
N ARG A 325 41.45 18.66 -12.72
CA ARG A 325 42.13 17.53 -13.36
C ARG A 325 43.33 18.06 -14.14
N ASP A 326 44.43 17.34 -14.07
CA ASP A 326 45.59 17.61 -14.93
C ASP A 326 45.32 17.18 -16.38
N GLU A 327 46.27 17.50 -17.26
CA GLU A 327 46.23 17.28 -18.72
C GLU A 327 46.02 15.80 -19.11
N HIS A 328 46.18 14.89 -18.14
CA HIS A 328 46.08 13.44 -18.30
C HIS A 328 44.82 12.87 -17.63
N GLY A 329 43.91 13.74 -17.14
CA GLY A 329 42.63 13.36 -16.54
C GLY A 329 42.74 12.79 -15.12
N SER A 330 43.91 12.88 -14.48
CA SER A 330 44.15 12.45 -13.10
C SER A 330 43.71 13.55 -12.13
N VAL A 331 43.05 13.14 -11.04
CA VAL A 331 42.74 14.02 -9.91
C VAL A 331 43.82 13.80 -8.86
N THR A 332 44.56 14.84 -8.50
CA THR A 332 45.43 14.76 -7.32
C THR A 332 44.55 14.60 -6.08
N PRO A 333 44.70 13.50 -5.30
CA PRO A 333 43.87 13.31 -4.13
C PRO A 333 44.18 14.38 -3.08
N HIS A 334 43.13 14.87 -2.43
CA HIS A 334 43.23 15.84 -1.34
C HIS A 334 44.18 15.30 -0.25
N PRO A 335 45.09 16.14 0.31
CA PRO A 335 46.17 15.70 1.20
C PRO A 335 45.72 15.03 2.52
N SER A 336 44.42 14.97 2.80
CA SER A 336 43.83 14.31 3.97
C SER A 336 43.61 12.81 3.81
N VAL A 337 43.87 12.22 2.63
CA VAL A 337 43.72 10.76 2.40
C VAL A 337 45.10 10.09 2.51
N SER A 338 45.56 9.85 3.74
CA SER A 338 46.73 9.02 4.01
C SER A 338 46.46 7.56 3.61
N ARG A 339 47.25 7.03 2.68
CA ARG A 339 47.20 5.63 2.23
C ARG A 339 47.54 4.68 3.40
N VAL A 340 46.65 3.76 3.71
CA VAL A 340 46.95 2.59 4.56
C VAL A 340 47.87 1.65 3.76
N PRO A 341 49.00 1.16 4.31
CA PRO A 341 49.91 0.28 3.58
C PRO A 341 49.25 -1.10 3.38
N ARG A 342 49.44 -1.68 2.19
CA ARG A 342 49.13 -3.10 1.96
C ARG A 342 50.19 -3.97 2.64
N PRO A 343 49.82 -5.09 3.29
CA PRO A 343 50.79 -6.06 3.73
C PRO A 343 51.31 -6.83 2.51
N SER A 344 52.61 -6.70 2.23
CA SER A 344 53.35 -7.56 1.30
C SER A 344 54.01 -8.71 2.05
N ASP A 345 53.90 -9.90 1.48
CA ASP A 345 54.89 -10.99 1.47
C ASP A 345 55.69 -11.26 2.74
N SER A 346 55.21 -12.26 3.50
CA SER A 346 56.01 -13.36 4.06
C SER A 346 55.11 -14.51 4.47
#